data_AF-A0A359G3Q6-F1
#
_entry.id   AF-A0A359G3Q6-F1
#
_cell.length_a   1.000
_cell.length_b   1.000
_cell.length_c   1.000
_cell.angle_alpha   90.00
_cell.angle_beta   90.00
_cell.angle_gamma   90.00
#
_symmetry.space_group_name_H-M   'P 1'
#
loop_
_entity.id
_entity.type
_entity.pdbx_description
1 polymer ?
#
loop_
_entity_poly.entity_id
_entity_poly.type
_entity_poly.pdbx_seq_one_letter_code
_entity_poly.pdbx_strand_id
1 'polypeptide(L)'
;MIGTIATISGFLGVVMLVAGVLPVILFFKVWRMTNDVQEIKRRLLAASPSSECDLVKEIYKKNPQIASLLFDAVYAEMRRAYIDGAADYDRIVARYRPLYVMAGLSVPEVFEAIHDSGEWHDRFESFE
;
A
#
# COMPACT_ATOMS: atom_id res chain seq x y z
N MET A 1 -63.64 -10.19 -3.66
CA MET A 1 -62.63 -9.25 -4.21
C MET A 1 -62.03 -8.32 -3.15
N ILE A 2 -62.78 -7.82 -2.18
CA ILE A 2 -62.25 -6.88 -1.15
C ILE A 2 -61.25 -7.57 -0.20
N GLY A 3 -61.52 -8.81 0.23
CA GLY A 3 -60.63 -9.55 1.13
C GLY A 3 -59.24 -9.85 0.53
N THR A 4 -59.16 -10.15 -0.77
CA THR A 4 -57.88 -10.37 -1.46
C THR A 4 -57.05 -9.10 -1.58
N ILE A 5 -57.69 -7.94 -1.80
CA ILE A 5 -57.01 -6.64 -1.85
C ILE A 5 -56.41 -6.29 -0.48
N ALA A 6 -57.15 -6.53 0.62
CA ALA A 6 -56.66 -6.29 1.97
C ALA A 6 -55.42 -7.13 2.32
N THR A 7 -55.40 -8.41 1.93
CA THR A 7 -54.25 -9.30 2.16
C THR A 7 -53.02 -8.86 1.36
N ILE A 8 -53.20 -8.44 0.11
CA ILE A 8 -52.10 -7.95 -0.74
C ILE A 8 -51.51 -6.66 -0.16
N SER A 9 -52.35 -5.72 0.29
CA SER A 9 -51.91 -4.47 0.90
C SER A 9 -51.09 -4.69 2.18
N GLY A 10 -51.50 -5.65 3.03
CA GLY A 10 -50.74 -6.01 4.23
C GLY A 10 -49.36 -6.61 3.91
N PHE A 11 -49.29 -7.49 2.91
CA PHE A 11 -48.03 -8.07 2.46
C PHE A 11 -47.08 -7.01 1.88
N LEU A 12 -47.59 -6.12 1.01
CA LEU A 12 -46.79 -5.03 0.44
C LEU A 12 -46.19 -4.11 1.51
N GLY A 13 -46.95 -3.82 2.57
CA GLY A 13 -46.49 -3.00 3.69
C GLY A 13 -45.29 -3.62 4.42
N VAL A 14 -45.34 -4.93 4.69
CA VAL A 14 -44.23 -5.67 5.30
C VAL A 14 -43.00 -5.67 4.38
N VAL A 15 -43.19 -5.91 3.09
CA VAL A 15 -42.11 -5.90 2.10
C VAL A 15 -41.44 -4.53 2.02
N MET A 16 -42.21 -3.43 2.02
CA MET A 16 -41.66 -2.07 2.01
C MET A 16 -40.92 -1.73 3.31
N LEU A 17 -41.39 -2.21 4.46
CA LEU A 17 -40.70 -2.02 5.74
C LEU A 17 -39.34 -2.73 5.76
N VAL A 18 -39.31 -4.00 5.33
CA VAL A 18 -38.05 -4.75 5.20
C VAL A 18 -37.14 -4.10 4.16
N ALA A 19 -37.69 -3.65 3.02
CA ALA A 19 -36.94 -2.94 1.99
C ALA A 19 -36.40 -1.58 2.46
N GLY A 20 -36.98 -0.94 3.49
CA GLY A 20 -36.46 0.29 4.08
C GLY A 20 -35.38 0.05 5.15
N VAL A 21 -35.56 -0.97 6.00
CA VAL A 21 -34.67 -1.23 7.15
C VAL A 21 -33.47 -2.09 6.76
N LEU A 22 -33.65 -3.08 5.86
CA LEU A 22 -32.60 -4.00 5.44
C LEU A 22 -31.41 -3.29 4.77
N PRO A 23 -31.60 -2.30 3.86
CA PRO A 23 -30.49 -1.57 3.25
C PRO A 23 -29.67 -0.79 4.28
N VAL A 24 -30.32 -0.16 5.27
CA VAL A 24 -29.61 0.61 6.31
C VAL A 24 -28.65 -0.30 7.09
N ILE A 25 -29.08 -1.49 7.47
CA ILE A 25 -28.23 -2.49 8.14
C ILE A 25 -27.10 -2.97 7.22
N LEU A 26 -27.41 -3.21 5.94
CA LEU A 26 -26.40 -3.61 4.94
C LEU A 26 -25.35 -2.51 4.72
N PHE A 27 -25.74 -1.23 4.70
CA PHE A 27 -24.83 -0.09 4.61
C PHE A 27 -23.87 -0.05 5.81
N PHE A 28 -24.37 -0.21 7.04
CA PHE A 28 -23.50 -0.30 8.23
C PHE A 28 -22.54 -1.50 8.17
N LYS A 29 -22.99 -2.64 7.62
CA LYS A 29 -22.14 -3.84 7.47
C LYS A 29 -21.01 -3.62 6.45
N VAL A 30 -21.31 -3.03 5.29
CA VAL A 30 -20.30 -2.70 4.27
C VAL A 30 -19.33 -1.64 4.80
N TRP A 31 -19.81 -0.62 5.52
CA TRP A 31 -18.94 0.39 6.12
C TRP A 31 -17.93 -0.19 7.11
N ARG A 32 -18.36 -1.13 7.97
CA ARG A 32 -17.44 -1.82 8.88
C ARG A 32 -16.39 -2.64 8.12
N MET A 33 -16.78 -3.32 7.04
CA MET A 33 -15.84 -4.06 6.19
C MET A 33 -14.83 -3.14 5.48
N THR A 34 -15.28 -1.99 4.96
CA THR A 34 -14.39 -1.02 4.31
C THR A 34 -13.42 -0.39 5.31
N ASN A 35 -13.83 -0.15 6.56
CA ASN A 35 -12.96 0.34 7.62
C ASN A 35 -11.85 -0.68 7.99
N ASP A 36 -12.19 -1.97 8.06
CA ASP A 36 -11.19 -3.04 8.29
C ASP A 36 -10.15 -3.11 7.16
N VAL A 37 -10.57 -2.92 5.90
CA VAL A 37 -9.65 -2.88 4.74
C VAL A 37 -8.69 -1.70 4.82
N GLN A 38 -9.14 -0.53 5.30
CA GLN A 38 -8.25 0.62 5.50
C GLN A 38 -7.21 0.36 6.60
N GLU A 39 -7.60 -0.30 7.69
CA GLU A 39 -6.67 -0.69 8.76
C GLU A 39 -5.66 -1.73 8.28
N ILE A 40 -6.08 -2.72 7.48
CA ILE A 40 -5.17 -3.69 6.85
C ILE A 40 -4.19 -2.98 5.91
N LYS A 41 -4.67 -2.08 5.05
CA LYS A 41 -3.81 -1.28 4.17
C LYS A 41 -2.78 -0.48 4.98
N ARG A 42 -3.21 0.14 6.09
CA ARG A 42 -2.34 0.90 6.98
C ARG A 42 -1.26 0.03 7.62
N ARG A 43 -1.61 -1.18 8.07
CA ARG A 43 -0.65 -2.14 8.66
C ARG A 43 0.32 -2.70 7.62
N LEU A 44 -0.14 -2.98 6.40
CA LEU A 44 0.72 -3.43 5.31
C LEU A 44 1.71 -2.32 4.88
N LEU A 45 1.24 -1.07 4.81
CA LEU A 45 2.11 0.09 4.55
C LEU A 45 3.13 0.32 5.68
N ALA A 46 2.74 0.06 6.94
CA ALA A 46 3.62 0.15 8.09
C ALA A 46 4.57 -1.06 8.25
N ALA A 47 4.31 -2.18 7.57
CA ALA A 47 5.12 -3.40 7.63
C ALA A 47 6.27 -3.41 6.60
N SER A 48 6.19 -2.58 5.56
CA SER A 48 7.39 -2.24 4.80
C SER A 48 8.26 -1.34 5.68
N PRO A 49 9.54 -1.69 5.96
CA PRO A 49 10.46 -0.84 6.68
C PRO A 49 10.85 0.35 5.79
N SER A 50 9.88 1.23 5.54
CA SER A 50 10.05 2.44 4.75
C SER A 50 10.65 3.58 5.55
N SER A 51 10.95 3.35 6.82
CA SER A 51 11.54 4.32 7.72
C SER A 51 13.00 3.96 7.94
N GLU A 52 13.90 4.92 7.72
CA GLU A 52 15.35 4.78 7.97
C GLU A 52 15.63 4.22 9.38
N CYS A 53 14.79 4.56 10.37
CA CYS A 53 14.87 4.07 11.75
C CYS A 53 14.71 2.53 11.87
N ASP A 54 13.81 1.93 11.08
CA ASP A 54 13.58 0.48 11.09
C ASP A 54 14.75 -0.26 10.44
N LEU A 55 15.32 0.29 9.36
CA LEU A 55 16.51 -0.24 8.71
C LEU A 55 17.73 -0.17 9.65
N VAL A 56 17.97 0.96 10.31
CA VAL A 56 19.04 1.10 11.30
C VAL A 56 18.91 0.06 12.42
N LYS A 57 17.68 -0.16 12.93
CA LYS A 57 17.42 -1.19 13.94
C LYS A 57 17.77 -2.60 13.46
N GLU A 58 17.41 -2.95 12.23
CA GLU A 58 17.75 -4.26 11.63
C GLU A 58 19.26 -4.41 11.36
N ILE A 59 19.96 -3.32 10.99
CA ILE A 59 21.42 -3.29 10.89
C ILE A 59 22.06 -3.63 12.25
N TYR A 60 21.60 -3.01 13.33
CA TYR A 60 22.12 -3.30 14.68
C TYR A 60 21.81 -4.74 15.15
N LYS A 61 20.67 -5.30 14.74
CA LYS A 61 20.32 -6.71 15.02
C LYS A 61 21.17 -7.71 14.22
N LYS A 62 22.02 -7.26 13.29
CA LYS A 62 22.84 -8.10 12.39
C LYS A 62 21.98 -9.11 11.64
N ASN A 63 20.83 -8.67 11.15
CA ASN A 63 19.93 -9.53 10.38
C ASN A 63 20.63 -9.97 9.07
N PRO A 64 20.72 -11.28 8.75
CA PRO A 64 21.35 -11.76 7.53
C PRO A 64 20.65 -11.30 6.23
N GLN A 65 19.41 -10.82 6.31
CA GLN A 65 18.64 -10.33 5.16
C GLN A 65 18.68 -8.80 5.02
N ILE A 66 19.61 -8.11 5.68
CA ILE A 66 19.69 -6.65 5.63
C ILE A 66 19.93 -6.10 4.22
N ALA A 67 20.65 -6.84 3.37
CA ALA A 67 20.90 -6.46 1.98
C ALA A 67 19.60 -6.39 1.16
N SER A 68 18.71 -7.39 1.27
CA SER A 68 17.44 -7.37 0.55
C SER A 68 16.50 -6.30 1.10
N LEU A 69 16.47 -6.10 2.42
CA LEU A 69 15.67 -5.04 3.05
C LEU A 69 16.08 -3.64 2.60
N LEU A 70 17.39 -3.37 2.53
CA LEU A 70 17.92 -2.10 2.02
C LEU A 70 17.63 -1.92 0.52
N PHE A 71 17.71 -2.99 -0.26
CA PHE A 71 17.38 -2.97 -1.69
C PHE A 71 15.90 -2.63 -1.90
N ASP A 72 15.00 -3.32 -1.21
CA ASP A 72 13.55 -3.14 -1.30
C ASP A 72 13.13 -1.73 -0.86
N ALA A 73 13.77 -1.18 0.17
CA ALA A 73 13.51 0.18 0.64
C ALA A 73 13.89 1.24 -0.40
N VAL A 74 15.09 1.14 -0.98
CA VAL A 74 15.54 2.04 -2.05
C VAL A 74 14.64 1.93 -3.27
N TYR A 75 14.35 0.70 -3.71
CA TYR A 75 13.46 0.44 -4.84
C TYR A 75 12.07 1.05 -4.64
N ALA A 76 11.48 0.88 -3.45
CA ALA A 76 10.17 1.43 -3.14
C ALA A 76 10.14 2.97 -3.17
N GLU A 77 11.19 3.64 -2.69
CA GLU A 77 11.26 5.10 -2.72
C GLU A 77 11.50 5.63 -4.13
N MET A 78 12.40 5.02 -4.90
CA MET A 78 12.62 5.37 -6.30
C MET A 78 11.36 5.15 -7.15
N ARG A 79 10.65 4.04 -6.94
CA ARG A 79 9.39 3.76 -7.64
C ARG A 79 8.30 4.77 -7.31
N ARG A 80 8.23 5.23 -6.05
CA ARG A 80 7.31 6.32 -5.66
C ARG A 80 7.66 7.61 -6.38
N ALA A 81 8.93 7.98 -6.41
CA ALA A 81 9.41 9.17 -7.11
C ALA A 81 9.09 9.14 -8.61
N TYR A 82 9.22 7.97 -9.24
CA TYR A 82 8.82 7.72 -10.62
C TYR A 82 7.32 7.97 -10.85
N ILE A 83 6.46 7.36 -10.03
CA ILE A 83 5.00 7.48 -10.13
C ILE A 83 4.53 8.93 -9.89
N ASP A 84 5.14 9.61 -8.92
CA ASP A 84 4.79 10.97 -8.53
C ASP A 84 5.37 12.03 -9.50
N GLY A 85 6.21 11.63 -10.47
CA GLY A 85 6.89 12.52 -11.42
C GLY A 85 7.95 13.41 -10.78
N ALA A 86 8.37 13.10 -9.55
CA ALA A 86 9.38 13.83 -8.77
C ALA A 86 10.71 13.05 -8.76
N ALA A 87 11.23 12.77 -9.95
CA ALA A 87 12.42 11.97 -10.22
C ALA A 87 13.72 12.64 -9.75
N ASP A 88 14.00 12.56 -8.44
CA ASP A 88 15.26 13.00 -7.83
C ASP A 88 15.98 11.76 -7.25
N TYR A 89 16.45 10.89 -8.16
CA TYR A 89 17.05 9.59 -7.82
C TYR A 89 18.39 9.75 -7.10
N ASP A 90 19.23 10.70 -7.53
CA ASP A 90 20.50 11.01 -6.88
C ASP A 90 20.31 11.35 -5.39
N ARG A 91 19.30 12.15 -5.05
CA ARG A 91 18.99 12.47 -3.66
C ARG A 91 18.55 11.24 -2.86
N ILE A 92 17.81 10.33 -3.48
CA ILE A 92 17.38 9.08 -2.84
C ILE A 92 18.62 8.22 -2.57
N VAL A 93 19.47 7.95 -3.56
CA VAL A 93 20.71 7.17 -3.39
C VAL A 93 21.62 7.80 -2.33
N ALA A 94 21.80 9.12 -2.36
CA ALA A 94 22.61 9.85 -1.40
C ALA A 94 22.11 9.67 0.05
N ARG A 95 20.79 9.59 0.26
CA ARG A 95 20.19 9.35 1.57
C ARG A 95 20.47 7.94 2.10
N TYR A 96 20.39 6.91 1.26
CA TYR A 96 20.62 5.53 1.68
C TYR A 96 22.09 5.11 1.73
N ARG A 97 22.99 5.83 1.04
CA ARG A 97 24.45 5.58 1.06
C ARG A 97 25.02 5.33 2.47
N PRO A 98 24.78 6.17 3.49
CA PRO A 98 25.29 5.91 4.84
C PRO A 98 24.74 4.64 5.49
N LEU A 99 23.51 4.21 5.17
CA LEU A 99 22.91 2.99 5.71
C LEU A 99 23.60 1.74 5.17
N TYR A 100 23.92 1.72 3.87
CA TYR A 100 24.71 0.64 3.26
C TYR A 100 26.11 0.54 3.89
N VAL A 101 26.80 1.68 4.05
CA VAL A 101 28.12 1.72 4.70
C VAL A 101 28.04 1.22 6.15
N MET A 102 27.00 1.59 6.90
CA MET A 102 26.79 1.12 8.27
C MET A 102 26.55 -0.40 8.34
N ALA A 103 25.90 -0.97 7.32
CA ALA A 103 25.71 -2.40 7.18
C ALA A 103 26.96 -3.16 6.67
N GLY A 104 28.03 -2.44 6.28
CA GLY A 104 29.22 -3.02 5.66
C GLY A 104 28.99 -3.48 4.21
N LEU A 105 27.98 -2.92 3.55
CA LEU A 105 27.59 -3.22 2.17
C LEU A 105 27.89 -2.04 1.25
N SER A 106 28.13 -2.30 -0.03
CA SER A 106 28.15 -1.26 -1.07
C SER A 106 26.76 -1.07 -1.66
N VAL A 107 26.44 0.14 -2.11
CA VAL A 107 25.19 0.41 -2.83
C VAL A 107 25.20 -0.41 -4.13
N PRO A 108 24.10 -1.08 -4.49
CA PRO A 108 23.99 -1.81 -5.75
C PRO A 108 24.21 -0.90 -6.96
N GLU A 109 25.04 -1.36 -7.92
CA GLU A 109 25.35 -0.64 -9.16
C GLU A 109 24.09 -0.28 -9.96
N VAL A 110 23.05 -1.11 -9.89
CA VAL A 110 21.75 -0.87 -10.52
C VAL A 110 21.14 0.47 -10.10
N PHE A 111 21.30 0.87 -8.84
CA PHE A 111 20.78 2.16 -8.36
C PHE A 111 21.74 3.32 -8.65
N GLU A 112 23.05 3.07 -8.70
CA GLU A 112 24.03 4.12 -9.05
C GLU A 112 23.99 4.50 -10.53
N ALA A 113 23.47 3.62 -11.39
CA ALA A 113 23.31 3.88 -12.82
C ALA A 113 22.00 4.60 -13.20
N ILE A 114 21.14 4.94 -12.23
CA ILE A 114 19.83 5.56 -12.48
C ILE A 114 19.84 7.00 -11.98
N HIS A 115 19.82 7.93 -12.92
CA HIS A 115 19.76 9.38 -12.66
C HIS A 115 18.44 10.00 -13.14
N ASP A 116 17.79 9.39 -14.15
CA ASP A 116 16.56 9.91 -14.75
C ASP A 116 15.40 8.90 -14.74
N SER A 117 14.17 9.39 -14.90
CA SER A 117 12.96 8.54 -14.94
C SER A 117 12.90 7.66 -16.17
N GLY A 118 13.51 8.07 -17.29
CA GLY A 118 13.67 7.22 -18.47
C GLY A 118 14.57 6.02 -18.20
N GLU A 119 15.71 6.23 -17.52
CA GLU A 119 16.62 5.14 -17.14
C GLU A 119 15.97 4.18 -16.14
N TRP A 120 15.18 4.71 -15.20
CA TRP A 120 14.37 3.87 -14.31
C TRP A 120 13.38 3.00 -15.09
N HIS A 121 12.64 3.60 -16.03
CA HIS A 121 11.67 2.89 -16.86
C HIS A 121 12.34 1.77 -17.67
N ASP A 122 13.44 2.07 -18.36
CA ASP A 122 14.20 1.12 -19.18
C ASP A 122 14.78 -0.05 -18.36
N ARG A 123 15.00 0.13 -17.06
CA ARG A 123 15.61 -0.89 -16.20
C ARG A 123 14.59 -1.76 -15.47
N PHE A 124 13.50 -1.17 -15.00
CA PHE A 124 12.57 -1.83 -14.08
C PHE A 124 11.15 -1.98 -14.63
N GLU A 125 10.72 -1.14 -15.57
CA GLU A 125 9.34 -1.15 -16.09
C GLU A 125 9.25 -1.45 -17.60
N SER A 126 10.37 -1.65 -18.30
CA SER A 126 10.43 -1.93 -19.74
C SER A 126 10.03 -3.36 -20.16
N PHE A 127 9.47 -4.15 -19.25
CA PHE A 127 9.07 -5.54 -19.50
C PHE A 127 7.61 -5.70 -19.97
N GLU A 128 6.91 -4.58 -20.24
CA GLU A 128 5.58 -4.54 -20.85
C GLU A 128 5.60 -4.53 -22.39
#